data_AF-A0A7W8QH03-F1
#
_entry.id   AF-A0A7W8QH03-F1
#
_cell.length_a   1.000
_cell.length_b   1.000
_cell.length_c   1.000
_cell.angle_alpha   90.00
_cell.angle_beta   90.00
_cell.angle_gamma   90.00
#
_symmetry.space_group_name_H-M   'P 1'
#
loop_
_entity.id
_entity.type
_entity.pdbx_description
1 polymer ?
#
loop_
_entity_poly.entity_id
_entity_poly.type
_entity_poly.pdbx_seq_one_letter_code
_entity_poly.pdbx_strand_id
1 'polypeptide(L)'
;MHEDTITPAPAPDRTARDGTAHEQKDPAQRARLWRRRLFEAEAGLTRFVAETRAGSHLNELLKVKREIFESLPAAAGEDQWKSAFFRAQALMEKYVVGHFGHGALKAWAASNSAVYDAIDAEPRHDALVPLERLAGQAALYESDTRWRERGRDRAVLQIRHCAIWDYRELARNRGVTITLRSPCEYCVPATTAMITHKGLSAGHELTEDESGHGCVWTASRGLDGQTTEDGHSAGG
;
A
#
# COMPACT_ATOMS: atom_id res chain seq x y z
N MET A 1 -64.57 -22.45 -5.04
CA MET A 1 -63.69 -21.54 -5.80
C MET A 1 -63.50 -20.29 -4.98
N HIS A 2 -62.46 -20.27 -4.14
CA HIS A 2 -61.92 -19.06 -3.52
C HIS A 2 -60.42 -19.12 -3.75
N GLU A 3 -59.92 -18.19 -4.57
CA GLU A 3 -58.51 -17.98 -4.85
C GLU A 3 -57.89 -17.19 -3.69
N ASP A 4 -57.02 -17.84 -2.93
CA ASP A 4 -56.16 -17.16 -1.98
C ASP A 4 -55.06 -16.42 -2.75
N THR A 5 -55.15 -15.09 -2.74
CA THR A 5 -54.13 -14.22 -3.32
C THR A 5 -52.92 -14.18 -2.39
N ILE A 6 -51.82 -14.84 -2.77
CA ILE A 6 -50.54 -14.75 -2.06
C ILE A 6 -49.85 -13.43 -2.44
N THR A 7 -49.74 -12.51 -1.49
CA THR A 7 -48.95 -11.28 -1.63
C THR A 7 -47.45 -11.62 -1.58
N PRO A 8 -46.63 -11.22 -2.58
CA PRO A 8 -45.19 -11.46 -2.53
C PRO A 8 -44.53 -10.55 -1.48
N ALA A 9 -43.59 -11.12 -0.73
CA ALA A 9 -42.78 -10.39 0.24
C ALA A 9 -41.97 -9.27 -0.44
N PRO A 10 -41.80 -8.10 0.19
CA PRO A 10 -40.99 -7.02 -0.36
C PRO A 10 -39.53 -7.49 -0.49
N ALA A 11 -38.93 -7.19 -1.64
CA ALA A 11 -37.53 -7.46 -1.92
C ALA A 11 -36.63 -6.81 -0.86
N PRO A 12 -35.52 -7.44 -0.45
CA PRO A 12 -34.61 -6.86 0.51
C PRO A 12 -34.04 -5.54 -0.02
N ASP A 13 -34.29 -4.50 0.76
CA ASP A 13 -33.83 -3.14 0.55
C ASP A 13 -32.29 -3.12 0.43
N ARG A 14 -31.80 -2.86 -0.79
CA ARG A 14 -30.37 -2.76 -1.13
C ARG A 14 -29.76 -1.40 -0.78
N THR A 15 -30.40 -0.59 0.07
CA THR A 15 -29.95 0.78 0.37
C THR A 15 -29.22 1.00 1.70
N ALA A 16 -28.77 -0.05 2.39
CA ALA A 16 -27.76 0.10 3.45
C ALA A 16 -26.33 0.06 2.86
N ARG A 17 -25.97 1.05 2.05
CA ARG A 17 -24.55 1.35 1.75
C ARG A 17 -23.99 2.06 2.97
N ASP A 18 -23.31 1.28 3.80
CA ASP A 18 -22.55 1.78 4.94
C ASP A 18 -21.59 2.89 4.46
N GLY A 19 -21.78 4.06 5.05
CA GLY A 19 -21.18 5.30 4.61
C GLY A 19 -19.68 5.34 4.82
N THR A 20 -18.93 5.05 3.76
CA THR A 20 -17.75 5.85 3.44
C THR A 20 -17.85 6.22 1.98
N ALA A 21 -18.56 7.32 1.69
CA ALA A 21 -18.28 8.07 0.48
C ALA A 21 -16.79 8.35 0.51
N HIS A 22 -16.04 7.64 -0.34
CA HIS A 22 -14.70 8.04 -0.69
C HIS A 22 -14.86 9.48 -1.16
N GLU A 23 -14.48 10.46 -0.33
CA GLU A 23 -14.43 11.85 -0.75
C GLU A 23 -13.61 11.83 -2.04
N GLN A 24 -14.26 12.02 -3.18
CA GLN A 24 -13.66 11.93 -4.48
C GLN A 24 -12.63 13.05 -4.52
N LYS A 25 -11.40 12.72 -4.16
CA LYS A 25 -10.30 13.68 -4.09
C LYS A 25 -10.23 14.36 -5.44
N ASP A 26 -10.31 15.68 -5.42
CA ASP A 26 -10.12 16.55 -6.59
C ASP A 26 -8.92 16.03 -7.43
N PRO A 27 -9.05 15.91 -8.76
CA PRO A 27 -7.96 15.48 -9.63
C PRO A 27 -6.61 16.15 -9.34
N ALA A 28 -6.61 17.43 -8.93
CA ALA A 28 -5.37 18.11 -8.55
C ALA A 28 -4.78 17.57 -7.23
N GLN A 29 -5.60 17.17 -6.26
CA GLN A 29 -5.15 16.47 -5.06
C GLN A 29 -4.57 15.08 -5.39
N ARG A 30 -5.23 14.32 -6.27
CA ARG A 30 -4.76 13.00 -6.72
C ARG A 30 -3.42 13.11 -7.45
N ALA A 31 -3.26 14.08 -8.36
CA ALA A 31 -2.00 14.39 -9.03
C ALA A 31 -0.87 14.72 -8.04
N ARG A 32 -1.14 15.56 -7.02
CA ARG A 32 -0.17 15.85 -5.95
C ARG A 32 0.23 14.60 -5.18
N LEU A 33 -0.71 13.69 -4.95
CA LEU A 33 -0.45 12.45 -4.25
C LEU A 33 0.43 11.52 -5.09
N TRP A 34 0.15 11.34 -6.39
CA TRP A 34 1.04 10.62 -7.31
C TRP A 34 2.46 11.17 -7.33
N ARG A 35 2.60 12.49 -7.45
CA ARG A 35 3.89 13.18 -7.38
C ARG A 35 4.63 12.88 -6.08
N ARG A 36 3.94 12.99 -4.94
CA ARG A 36 4.52 12.68 -3.63
C ARG A 36 4.99 11.23 -3.58
N ARG A 37 4.18 10.27 -4.04
CA ARG A 37 4.51 8.84 -4.04
C ARG A 37 5.73 8.49 -4.90
N LEU A 38 5.88 9.14 -6.04
CA LEU A 38 7.04 8.97 -6.91
C LEU A 38 8.33 9.36 -6.17
N PHE A 39 8.39 10.58 -5.64
CA PHE A 39 9.61 11.08 -4.98
C PHE A 39 9.89 10.37 -3.66
N GLU A 40 8.85 9.98 -2.93
CA GLU A 40 8.96 9.10 -1.77
C GLU A 40 9.65 7.76 -2.12
N ALA A 41 9.26 7.14 -3.23
CA ALA A 41 9.86 5.88 -3.68
C ALA A 41 11.29 6.05 -4.22
N GLU A 42 11.54 7.12 -4.94
CA GLU A 42 12.85 7.48 -5.51
C GLU A 42 13.88 7.78 -4.40
N ALA A 43 13.49 8.55 -3.38
CA ALA A 43 14.33 8.82 -2.23
C ALA A 43 14.66 7.53 -1.46
N GLY A 44 13.68 6.64 -1.29
CA GLY A 44 13.88 5.35 -0.64
C GLY A 44 14.81 4.41 -1.42
N LEU A 45 14.77 4.42 -2.77
CA LEU A 45 15.75 3.74 -3.60
C LEU A 45 17.16 4.33 -3.43
N THR A 46 17.26 5.66 -3.42
CA THR A 46 18.54 6.37 -3.23
C THR A 46 19.18 5.97 -1.91
N ARG A 47 18.38 6.01 -0.84
CA ARG A 47 18.80 5.59 0.50
C ARG A 47 19.22 4.11 0.52
N PHE A 48 18.46 3.23 -0.12
CA PHE A 48 18.78 1.80 -0.19
C PHE A 48 20.16 1.57 -0.80
N VAL A 49 20.48 2.25 -1.89
CA VAL A 49 21.79 2.11 -2.55
C VAL A 49 22.91 2.75 -1.75
N ALA A 50 22.72 4.00 -1.31
CA ALA A 50 23.75 4.76 -0.62
C ALA A 50 24.11 4.17 0.75
N GLU A 51 23.10 3.85 1.57
CA GLU A 51 23.29 3.43 2.96
C GLU A 51 23.32 1.90 3.09
N THR A 52 22.41 1.18 2.43
CA THR A 52 22.27 -0.27 2.63
C THR A 52 23.18 -1.11 1.72
N ARG A 53 23.63 -0.54 0.59
CA ARG A 53 24.49 -1.23 -0.40
C ARG A 53 25.85 -0.56 -0.61
N ALA A 54 26.22 0.37 0.27
CA ALA A 54 27.52 1.06 0.26
C ALA A 54 27.89 1.66 -1.11
N GLY A 55 26.90 2.19 -1.85
CA GLY A 55 27.10 2.79 -3.17
C GLY A 55 27.32 1.81 -4.32
N SER A 56 27.05 0.52 -4.13
CA SER A 56 27.11 -0.47 -5.21
C SER A 56 26.17 -0.08 -6.37
N HIS A 57 26.64 -0.17 -7.62
CA HIS A 57 25.89 0.16 -8.83
C HIS A 57 25.42 1.63 -8.91
N LEU A 58 26.15 2.57 -8.28
CA LEU A 58 25.79 3.99 -8.27
C LEU A 58 25.64 4.59 -9.68
N ASN A 59 26.49 4.20 -10.65
CA ASN A 59 26.38 4.70 -12.02
C ASN A 59 25.08 4.27 -12.68
N GLU A 60 24.64 3.03 -12.43
CA GLU A 60 23.37 2.49 -12.91
C GLU A 60 22.19 3.18 -12.21
N LEU A 61 22.30 3.48 -10.92
CA LEU A 61 21.32 4.30 -10.21
C LEU A 61 21.20 5.69 -10.83
N LEU A 62 22.31 6.34 -11.17
CA LEU A 62 22.30 7.67 -11.79
C LEU A 62 21.61 7.65 -13.17
N LYS A 63 21.79 6.58 -13.95
CA LYS A 63 21.07 6.38 -15.22
C LYS A 63 19.56 6.23 -14.99
N VAL A 64 19.16 5.43 -13.99
CA VAL A 64 17.75 5.26 -13.61
C VAL A 64 17.14 6.58 -13.16
N LYS A 65 17.84 7.33 -12.30
CA LYS A 65 17.42 8.67 -11.85
C LYS A 65 17.22 9.61 -13.04
N ARG A 66 18.21 9.71 -13.93
CA ARG A 66 18.11 10.55 -15.13
C ARG A 66 16.84 10.21 -15.93
N GLU A 67 16.59 8.93 -16.19
CA GLU A 67 15.40 8.53 -16.95
C GLU A 67 14.09 8.86 -16.21
N ILE A 68 14.04 8.70 -14.89
CA ILE A 68 12.90 9.13 -14.07
C ILE A 68 12.66 10.63 -14.24
N PHE A 69 13.70 11.46 -14.03
CA PHE A 69 13.59 12.92 -14.06
C PHE A 69 13.28 13.47 -15.46
N GLU A 70 13.84 12.89 -16.52
CA GLU A 70 13.53 13.25 -17.91
C GLU A 70 12.08 12.90 -18.30
N SER A 71 11.46 11.93 -17.63
CA SER A 71 10.09 11.50 -17.89
C SER A 71 9.03 12.27 -17.09
N LEU A 72 9.43 13.21 -16.23
CA LEU A 72 8.49 13.95 -15.39
C LEU A 72 7.62 14.88 -16.24
N PRO A 73 6.30 14.94 -15.98
CA PRO A 73 5.42 15.79 -16.75
C PRO A 73 5.59 17.26 -16.34
N ALA A 74 5.58 18.15 -17.33
CA ALA A 74 5.52 19.60 -17.08
C ALA A 74 4.14 20.04 -16.56
N ALA A 75 3.08 19.29 -16.89
CA ALA A 75 1.70 19.58 -16.51
C ALA A 75 1.29 18.88 -15.20
N ALA A 76 0.29 19.46 -14.50
CA ALA A 76 -0.20 18.98 -13.21
C ALA A 76 -1.36 17.95 -13.31
N GLY A 77 -1.66 17.43 -14.49
CA GLY A 77 -2.77 16.50 -14.69
C GLY A 77 -2.52 15.14 -14.04
N GLU A 78 -3.58 14.51 -13.52
CA GLU A 78 -3.49 13.26 -12.79
C GLU A 78 -2.91 12.13 -13.63
N ASP A 79 -3.42 11.94 -14.85
CA ASP A 79 -3.01 10.83 -15.73
C ASP A 79 -1.53 10.88 -16.08
N GLN A 80 -0.99 12.09 -16.28
CA GLN A 80 0.44 12.27 -16.56
C GLN A 80 1.28 11.89 -15.34
N TRP A 81 0.88 12.31 -14.13
CA TRP A 81 1.58 11.92 -12.90
C TRP A 81 1.42 10.44 -12.55
N LYS A 82 0.26 9.83 -12.82
CA LYS A 82 0.01 8.39 -12.70
C LYS A 82 0.93 7.59 -13.64
N SER A 83 1.04 8.01 -14.90
CA SER A 83 1.94 7.41 -15.89
C SER A 83 3.42 7.52 -15.47
N ALA A 84 3.85 8.73 -15.06
CA ALA A 84 5.22 8.94 -14.58
C ALA A 84 5.56 8.09 -13.35
N PHE A 85 4.62 7.96 -12.40
CA PHE A 85 4.77 7.08 -11.24
C PHE A 85 4.98 5.62 -11.65
N PHE A 86 4.13 5.07 -12.53
CA PHE A 86 4.27 3.67 -12.94
C PHE A 86 5.54 3.41 -13.74
N ARG A 87 5.95 4.34 -14.61
CA ARG A 87 7.23 4.25 -15.32
C ARG A 87 8.40 4.25 -14.35
N ALA A 88 8.42 5.20 -13.41
CA ALA A 88 9.47 5.28 -12.41
C ALA A 88 9.51 4.00 -11.55
N GLN A 89 8.36 3.50 -11.11
CA GLN A 89 8.29 2.27 -10.34
C GLN A 89 8.86 1.08 -11.12
N ALA A 90 8.52 0.92 -12.40
CA ALA A 90 9.07 -0.15 -13.24
C ALA A 90 10.60 -0.05 -13.40
N LEU A 91 11.15 1.17 -13.56
CA LEU A 91 12.59 1.41 -13.62
C LEU A 91 13.29 1.03 -12.32
N MET A 92 12.72 1.44 -11.17
CA MET A 92 13.25 1.12 -9.85
C MET A 92 13.20 -0.39 -9.58
N GLU A 93 12.08 -1.05 -9.90
CA GLU A 93 11.94 -2.51 -9.78
C GLU A 93 12.96 -3.24 -10.64
N LYS A 94 13.12 -2.84 -11.92
CA LYS A 94 14.11 -3.42 -12.83
C LYS A 94 15.53 -3.26 -12.31
N TYR A 95 15.87 -2.09 -11.77
CA TYR A 95 17.18 -1.83 -11.17
C TYR A 95 17.42 -2.71 -9.94
N VAL A 96 16.49 -2.74 -8.99
CA VAL A 96 16.65 -3.51 -7.74
C VAL A 96 16.78 -4.99 -8.04
N VAL A 97 15.88 -5.55 -8.85
CA VAL A 97 15.90 -6.97 -9.19
C VAL A 97 17.11 -7.31 -10.08
N GLY A 98 17.42 -6.48 -11.07
CA GLY A 98 18.52 -6.72 -12.00
C GLY A 98 19.91 -6.72 -11.35
N HIS A 99 20.12 -5.90 -10.31
CA HIS A 99 21.41 -5.78 -9.64
C HIS A 99 21.51 -6.52 -8.31
N PHE A 100 20.39 -6.73 -7.61
CA PHE A 100 20.39 -7.30 -6.26
C PHE A 100 19.45 -8.49 -6.08
N GLY A 101 18.70 -8.87 -7.12
CA GLY A 101 17.76 -9.99 -7.11
C GLY A 101 16.45 -9.71 -6.35
N HIS A 102 15.47 -10.61 -6.50
CA HIS A 102 14.15 -10.49 -5.86
C HIS A 102 14.24 -10.41 -4.32
N GLY A 103 15.22 -11.08 -3.71
CA GLY A 103 15.41 -11.04 -2.25
C GLY A 103 15.71 -9.64 -1.71
N ALA A 104 16.20 -8.71 -2.55
CA ALA A 104 16.49 -7.34 -2.15
C ALA A 104 15.25 -6.45 -2.02
N LEU A 105 14.08 -6.85 -2.56
CA LEU A 105 12.84 -6.08 -2.50
C LEU A 105 12.43 -5.76 -1.05
N LYS A 106 12.63 -6.70 -0.11
CA LYS A 106 12.35 -6.47 1.31
C LYS A 106 13.22 -5.37 1.92
N ALA A 107 14.51 -5.36 1.59
CA ALA A 107 15.44 -4.35 2.08
C ALA A 107 15.18 -2.97 1.46
N TRP A 108 14.85 -2.92 0.17
CA TRP A 108 14.42 -1.69 -0.49
C TRP A 108 13.11 -1.15 0.10
N ALA A 109 12.12 -2.02 0.31
CA ALA A 109 10.86 -1.67 0.99
C ALA A 109 11.08 -1.05 2.38
N ALA A 110 11.97 -1.64 3.20
CA ALA A 110 12.33 -1.06 4.50
C ALA A 110 12.99 0.32 4.37
N SER A 111 13.82 0.52 3.35
CA SER A 111 14.40 1.83 3.06
C SER A 111 13.36 2.88 2.69
N ASN A 112 12.36 2.51 1.88
CA ASN A 112 11.22 3.39 1.59
C ASN A 112 10.43 3.73 2.86
N SER A 113 10.18 2.77 3.74
CA SER A 113 9.48 3.01 5.01
C SER A 113 10.25 3.96 5.93
N ALA A 114 11.58 3.90 5.97
CA ALA A 114 12.40 4.86 6.71
C ALA A 114 12.25 6.29 6.18
N VAL A 115 12.19 6.47 4.85
CA VAL A 115 11.87 7.78 4.25
C VAL A 115 10.49 8.24 4.65
N TYR A 116 9.50 7.33 4.70
CA TYR A 116 8.14 7.68 5.10
C TYR A 116 8.10 8.16 6.55
N ASP A 117 8.74 7.44 7.46
CA ASP A 117 8.81 7.82 8.88
C ASP A 117 9.49 9.18 9.08
N ALA A 118 10.50 9.51 8.28
CA ALA A 118 11.20 10.81 8.36
C ALA A 118 10.34 12.01 7.92
N ILE A 119 9.32 11.81 7.08
CA ILE A 119 8.47 12.88 6.54
C ILE A 119 7.04 12.83 7.07
N ASP A 120 6.72 11.84 7.89
CA ASP A 120 5.39 11.58 8.41
C ASP A 120 5.30 11.96 9.89
N ALA A 121 4.74 13.14 10.15
CA ALA A 121 4.51 13.65 11.50
C ALA A 121 3.40 12.90 12.27
N GLU A 122 2.71 11.96 11.61
CA GLU A 122 1.60 11.21 12.20
C GLU A 122 2.07 10.31 13.36
N PRO A 123 1.21 10.13 14.39
CA PRO A 123 1.54 9.39 15.60
C PRO A 123 2.14 8.01 15.36
N ARG A 124 3.16 7.67 16.14
CA ARG A 124 3.63 6.28 16.26
C ARG A 124 2.65 5.46 17.09
N HIS A 125 2.66 4.15 16.86
CA HIS A 125 1.82 3.15 17.55
C HIS A 125 0.29 3.35 17.38
N ASP A 126 -0.15 4.15 16.41
CA ASP A 126 -1.55 4.20 16.00
C ASP A 126 -1.77 3.25 14.82
N ALA A 127 -2.51 2.16 15.04
CA ALA A 127 -2.79 1.14 14.05
C ALA A 127 -3.57 1.66 12.84
N LEU A 128 -4.33 2.75 13.00
CA LEU A 128 -5.14 3.31 11.93
C LEU A 128 -4.27 4.04 10.89
N VAL A 129 -3.24 4.77 11.33
CA VAL A 129 -2.36 5.61 10.48
C VAL A 129 -1.77 4.85 9.28
N PRO A 130 -1.03 3.72 9.45
CA PRO A 130 -0.44 3.03 8.31
C PRO A 130 -1.50 2.41 7.39
N LEU A 131 -2.65 1.96 7.92
CA LEU A 131 -3.70 1.39 7.10
C LEU A 131 -4.53 2.46 6.36
N GLU A 132 -4.69 3.66 6.91
CA GLU A 132 -5.28 4.79 6.18
C GLU A 132 -4.39 5.24 5.03
N ARG A 133 -3.07 5.22 5.24
CA ARG A 133 -2.10 5.45 4.16
C ARG A 133 -2.22 4.38 3.06
N LEU A 134 -2.36 3.11 3.42
CA LEU A 134 -2.60 2.02 2.47
C LEU A 134 -3.93 2.18 1.74
N ALA A 135 -5.02 2.48 2.45
CA ALA A 135 -6.33 2.74 1.85
C ALA A 135 -6.26 3.91 0.86
N GLY A 136 -5.55 5.00 1.22
CA GLY A 136 -5.31 6.13 0.32
C GLY A 136 -4.51 5.77 -0.94
N GLN A 137 -3.57 4.82 -0.84
CA GLN A 137 -2.84 4.31 -2.00
C GLN A 137 -3.73 3.40 -2.88
N ALA A 138 -4.49 2.50 -2.25
CA ALA A 138 -5.44 1.62 -2.92
C ALA A 138 -6.50 2.42 -3.69
N ALA A 139 -6.98 3.53 -3.11
CA ALA A 139 -7.89 4.47 -3.74
C ALA A 139 -7.32 5.15 -5.00
N LEU A 140 -6.01 5.48 -5.01
CA LEU A 140 -5.35 6.02 -6.21
C LEU A 140 -5.33 4.99 -7.34
N TYR A 141 -5.22 3.71 -7.00
CA TYR A 141 -5.32 2.62 -7.96
C TYR A 141 -6.76 2.29 -8.36
N GLU A 142 -7.76 2.88 -7.71
CA GLU A 142 -9.19 2.53 -7.87
C GLU A 142 -9.51 1.10 -7.38
N SER A 143 -8.75 0.61 -6.40
CA SER A 143 -9.03 -0.66 -5.72
C SER A 143 -10.29 -0.58 -4.86
N ASP A 144 -11.01 -1.70 -4.76
CA ASP A 144 -12.16 -1.85 -3.86
C ASP A 144 -11.67 -2.16 -2.44
N THR A 145 -12.01 -1.28 -1.49
CA THR A 145 -11.57 -1.40 -0.09
C THR A 145 -12.73 -1.35 0.88
N ARG A 146 -12.58 -2.06 2.01
CA ARG A 146 -13.53 -2.09 3.12
C ARG A 146 -12.77 -2.15 4.44
N TRP A 147 -13.13 -1.28 5.37
CA TRP A 147 -12.67 -1.42 6.75
C TRP A 147 -13.47 -2.51 7.45
N ARG A 148 -12.77 -3.49 8.04
CA ARG A 148 -13.37 -4.47 8.96
C ARG A 148 -13.29 -3.98 10.40
N GLU A 149 -12.25 -3.22 10.73
CA GLU A 149 -12.04 -2.64 12.05
C GLU A 149 -11.27 -1.32 11.93
N ARG A 150 -11.70 -0.29 12.66
CA ARG A 150 -11.06 1.02 12.71
C ARG A 150 -10.77 1.41 14.15
N GLY A 151 -9.65 0.94 14.69
CA GLY A 151 -9.19 1.27 16.04
C GLY A 151 -7.75 1.76 16.03
N ARG A 152 -7.40 2.57 17.04
CA ARG A 152 -6.02 3.04 17.24
C ARG A 152 -5.09 1.94 17.75
N ASP A 153 -5.63 0.92 18.42
CA ASP A 153 -4.85 -0.21 18.95
C ASP A 153 -4.82 -1.40 18.00
N ARG A 154 -5.87 -1.53 17.18
CA ARG A 154 -5.98 -2.53 16.13
C ARG A 154 -6.86 -2.00 15.00
N ALA A 155 -6.38 -2.16 13.79
CA ALA A 155 -7.10 -1.78 12.59
C ALA A 155 -7.00 -2.91 11.55
N VAL A 156 -8.08 -3.13 10.81
CA VAL A 156 -8.16 -4.17 9.79
C VAL A 156 -8.77 -3.59 8.52
N LEU A 157 -7.96 -3.55 7.46
CA LEU A 157 -8.35 -3.10 6.12
C LEU A 157 -8.41 -4.31 5.18
N GLN A 158 -9.54 -4.49 4.51
CA GLN A 158 -9.68 -5.43 3.41
C GLN A 158 -9.62 -4.68 2.08
N ILE A 159 -8.75 -5.12 1.18
CA ILE A 159 -8.78 -4.80 -0.25
C ILE A 159 -9.49 -5.98 -0.91
N ARG A 160 -10.75 -5.82 -1.28
CA ARG A 160 -11.56 -6.89 -1.90
C ARG A 160 -11.07 -7.18 -3.32
N HIS A 161 -10.79 -6.11 -4.06
CA HIS A 161 -10.26 -6.19 -5.41
C HIS A 161 -9.06 -5.24 -5.58
N CYS A 162 -7.93 -5.78 -6.03
CA CYS A 162 -6.65 -5.09 -6.17
C CYS A 162 -6.45 -4.58 -7.60
N ALA A 163 -6.88 -3.35 -7.87
CA ALA A 163 -6.85 -2.79 -9.23
C ALA A 163 -5.42 -2.61 -9.81
N ILE A 164 -4.38 -2.55 -8.97
CA ILE A 164 -2.98 -2.57 -9.44
C ILE A 164 -2.57 -3.95 -9.99
N TRP A 165 -3.22 -5.02 -9.54
CA TRP A 165 -3.04 -6.34 -10.12
C TRP A 165 -3.54 -6.35 -11.56
N ASP A 166 -4.80 -5.96 -11.76
CA ASP A 166 -5.44 -5.87 -13.08
C ASP A 166 -4.65 -4.98 -14.04
N TYR A 167 -4.21 -3.81 -13.57
CA TYR A 167 -3.38 -2.92 -14.36
C TYR A 167 -2.11 -3.60 -14.88
N ARG A 168 -1.43 -4.39 -14.03
CA ARG A 168 -0.21 -5.11 -14.40
C ARG A 168 -0.49 -6.29 -15.33
N GLU A 169 -1.56 -7.05 -15.10
CA GLU A 169 -1.94 -8.14 -16.02
C GLU A 169 -2.33 -7.59 -17.40
N LEU A 170 -3.08 -6.48 -17.44
CA LEU A 170 -3.38 -5.79 -18.69
C LEU A 170 -2.12 -5.34 -19.42
N ALA A 171 -1.12 -4.81 -18.70
CA ALA A 171 0.16 -4.44 -19.28
C ALA A 171 0.93 -5.66 -19.83
N ARG A 172 0.97 -6.79 -19.10
CA ARG A 172 1.58 -8.03 -19.59
C ARG A 172 0.90 -8.57 -20.83
N ASN A 173 -0.43 -8.57 -20.85
CA ASN A 173 -1.23 -9.00 -21.99
C ASN A 173 -1.00 -8.11 -23.23
N ARG A 174 -0.52 -6.89 -23.05
CA ARG A 174 -0.09 -5.97 -24.11
C ARG A 174 1.40 -6.09 -24.47
N GLY A 175 2.11 -7.08 -23.95
CA GLY A 175 3.51 -7.34 -24.23
C GLY A 175 4.50 -6.48 -23.44
N VAL A 176 4.04 -5.75 -22.42
CA VAL A 176 4.95 -4.99 -21.54
C VAL A 176 5.67 -5.96 -20.60
N THR A 177 7.00 -5.93 -20.62
CA THR A 177 7.81 -6.69 -19.66
C THR A 177 7.68 -6.09 -18.26
N ILE A 178 6.99 -6.79 -17.37
CA ILE A 178 6.88 -6.43 -15.95
C ILE A 178 7.88 -7.27 -15.15
N THR A 179 8.76 -6.60 -14.41
CA THR A 179 9.85 -7.24 -13.64
C THR A 179 9.33 -8.20 -12.57
N LEU A 180 8.29 -7.79 -11.84
CA LEU A 180 7.71 -8.59 -10.76
C LEU A 180 6.67 -9.57 -11.32
N ARG A 181 6.59 -10.78 -10.76
CA ARG A 181 5.57 -11.78 -11.08
C ARG A 181 4.20 -11.35 -10.59
N SER A 182 4.13 -10.65 -9.47
CA SER A 182 2.91 -10.05 -8.94
C SER A 182 3.22 -8.73 -8.24
N PRO A 183 2.24 -7.80 -8.10
CA PRO A 183 2.41 -6.62 -7.26
C PRO A 183 2.75 -6.97 -5.81
N CYS A 184 2.29 -8.12 -5.30
CA CYS A 184 2.50 -8.56 -3.93
C CYS A 184 3.97 -8.75 -3.57
N GLU A 185 4.86 -9.07 -4.54
CA GLU A 185 6.31 -9.19 -4.29
C GLU A 185 6.92 -7.92 -3.69
N TYR A 186 6.31 -6.76 -3.95
CA TYR A 186 6.72 -5.49 -3.34
C TYR A 186 5.70 -4.92 -2.35
N CYS A 187 4.40 -5.02 -2.63
CA CYS A 187 3.37 -4.46 -1.75
C CYS A 187 3.38 -5.09 -0.35
N VAL A 188 3.60 -6.41 -0.24
CA VAL A 188 3.67 -7.09 1.05
C VAL A 188 4.85 -6.60 1.91
N PRO A 189 6.11 -6.64 1.43
CA PRO A 189 7.21 -6.13 2.23
C PRO A 189 7.10 -4.63 2.51
N ALA A 190 6.61 -3.82 1.56
CA ALA A 190 6.46 -2.37 1.75
C ALA A 190 5.43 -2.02 2.84
N THR A 191 4.25 -2.63 2.80
CA THR A 191 3.22 -2.39 3.82
C THR A 191 3.64 -2.95 5.17
N THR A 192 4.25 -4.14 5.20
CA THR A 192 4.81 -4.73 6.43
C THR A 192 5.81 -3.77 7.07
N ALA A 193 6.80 -3.30 6.30
CA ALA A 193 7.82 -2.38 6.79
C ALA A 193 7.22 -1.06 7.28
N MET A 194 6.23 -0.51 6.58
CA MET A 194 5.52 0.70 6.96
C MET A 194 4.82 0.57 8.32
N ILE A 195 4.12 -0.54 8.55
CA ILE A 195 3.46 -0.83 9.83
C ILE A 195 4.51 -1.01 10.93
N THR A 196 5.56 -1.81 10.69
CA THR A 196 6.58 -2.08 11.72
C THR A 196 7.41 -0.86 12.08
N HIS A 197 7.68 0.05 11.14
CA HIS A 197 8.37 1.33 11.43
C HIS A 197 7.57 2.23 12.38
N LYS A 198 6.24 2.12 12.38
CA LYS A 198 5.37 2.79 13.36
C LYS A 198 5.32 2.04 14.71
N GLY A 199 6.13 1.01 14.90
CA GLY A 199 6.21 0.22 16.13
C GLY A 199 4.98 -0.64 16.38
N LEU A 200 4.41 -1.20 15.31
CA LEU A 200 3.21 -2.04 15.33
C LEU A 200 3.53 -3.43 14.76
N SER A 201 2.73 -4.42 15.14
CA SER A 201 2.70 -5.73 14.52
C SER A 201 1.89 -5.68 13.24
N ALA A 202 2.42 -6.26 12.16
CA ALA A 202 1.76 -6.35 10.87
C ALA A 202 1.29 -7.78 10.61
N GLY A 203 0.01 -7.93 10.25
CA GLY A 203 -0.56 -9.18 9.74
C GLY A 203 -1.08 -8.97 8.31
N HIS A 204 -0.97 -9.99 7.46
CA HIS A 204 -1.57 -9.95 6.13
C HIS A 204 -2.02 -11.33 5.68
N GLU A 205 -3.01 -11.33 4.80
CA GLU A 205 -3.52 -12.50 4.10
C GLU A 205 -3.80 -12.09 2.65
N LEU A 206 -3.30 -12.86 1.68
CA LEU A 206 -3.67 -12.67 0.27
C LEU A 206 -4.96 -13.45 0.02
N THR A 207 -5.91 -12.83 -0.67
CA THR A 207 -7.21 -13.44 -0.96
C THR A 207 -7.45 -13.50 -2.46
N GLU A 208 -8.26 -14.45 -2.89
CA GLU A 208 -8.72 -14.56 -4.28
C GLU A 208 -10.12 -15.14 -4.27
N ASP A 209 -11.08 -14.42 -4.84
CA ASP A 209 -12.48 -14.83 -4.94
C ASP A 209 -13.10 -14.36 -6.27
N GLU A 210 -14.43 -14.42 -6.40
CA GLU A 210 -15.15 -13.99 -7.61
C GLU A 210 -14.91 -12.51 -7.97
N SER A 211 -14.51 -11.68 -7.01
CA SER A 211 -14.12 -10.28 -7.23
C SER A 211 -12.66 -10.12 -7.66
N GLY A 212 -11.89 -11.20 -7.77
CA GLY A 212 -10.50 -11.23 -8.22
C GLY A 212 -9.49 -11.27 -7.06
N HIS A 213 -8.27 -10.81 -7.33
CA HIS A 213 -7.20 -10.79 -6.33
C HIS A 213 -7.42 -9.67 -5.31
N GLY A 214 -7.25 -10.00 -4.03
CA GLY A 214 -7.40 -9.09 -2.90
C GLY A 214 -6.39 -9.36 -1.79
N CYS A 215 -6.52 -8.63 -0.68
CA CYS A 215 -5.77 -8.91 0.54
C CYS A 215 -6.46 -8.34 1.78
N VAL A 216 -6.15 -8.90 2.94
CA VAL A 216 -6.52 -8.35 4.25
C VAL A 216 -5.25 -7.93 4.96
N TRP A 217 -5.26 -6.73 5.53
CA TRP A 217 -4.17 -6.17 6.32
C TRP A 217 -4.63 -5.89 7.73
N THR A 218 -3.81 -6.28 8.69
CA THR A 218 -3.99 -5.96 10.11
C THR A 218 -2.77 -5.19 10.60
N ALA A 219 -3.01 -4.10 11.31
CA ALA A 219 -2.02 -3.44 12.14
C ALA A 219 -2.51 -3.50 13.58
N SER A 220 -1.63 -3.83 14.52
CA SER A 220 -1.97 -3.85 15.94
C SER A 220 -0.80 -3.43 16.80
N ARG A 221 -1.06 -2.84 17.96
CA ARG A 221 -0.05 -2.78 19.02
C ARG A 221 0.30 -4.22 19.40
N GLY A 222 1.60 -4.55 19.44
CA GLY A 222 2.03 -5.84 19.97
C GLY A 222 1.56 -5.97 21.42
N LEU A 223 1.29 -7.19 21.88
CA LEU A 223 1.03 -7.49 23.29
C LEU A 223 2.31 -7.38 24.16
N ASP A 224 3.25 -6.51 23.80
CA ASP A 224 4.56 -6.40 24.44
C ASP A 224 4.52 -5.35 25.58
N GLY A 225 3.50 -5.45 26.44
CA GLY A 225 3.26 -4.47 27.51
C GLY A 225 2.38 -4.92 28.69
N GLN A 226 1.95 -6.18 28.74
CA GLN A 226 1.51 -6.78 30.01
C GLN A 226 2.73 -7.42 30.67
N THR A 227 3.59 -6.57 31.26
CA THR A 227 4.29 -7.00 32.47
C THR A 227 3.21 -7.40 33.46
N THR A 228 3.18 -8.69 33.77
CA THR A 228 2.51 -9.25 34.93
C THR A 228 2.80 -8.39 36.15
N GLU A 229 1.85 -7.54 36.55
CA GLU A 229 1.70 -7.13 37.94
C GLU A 229 1.20 -8.37 38.71
N ASP A 230 2.09 -9.35 38.88
CA ASP A 230 1.91 -10.34 39.93
C ASP A 230 2.49 -9.75 41.20
N GLY A 231 1.57 -9.32 42.06
CA GLY A 231 1.86 -8.67 43.32
C GLY A 231 2.78 -9.48 44.22
N HIS A 232 3.60 -8.74 44.96
CA HIS A 232 4.08 -9.18 46.26
C HIS A 232 3.80 -8.08 47.28
N SER A 233 2.58 -8.11 47.82
CA SER A 233 2.32 -7.64 49.18
C SER A 233 2.74 -8.74 50.16
N ALA A 234 3.81 -8.49 50.89
CA ALA A 234 4.08 -9.01 52.24
C ALA A 234 5.08 -8.01 52.85
N GLY A 235 4.82 -7.27 53.93
CA GLY A 235 3.97 -7.56 55.07
C GLY A 235 4.76 -8.39 56.08
N GLY A 236 5.55 -7.72 56.92
CA GLY A 236 6.36 -8.32 58.00
C GLY A 236 7.51 -7.43 58.43
#